data_AF-A0A521KHH3-F1
#
_entry.id   AF-A0A521KHH3-F1
#
_cell.length_a   1.000
_cell.length_b   1.000
_cell.length_c   1.000
_cell.angle_alpha   90.00
_cell.angle_beta   90.00
_cell.angle_gamma   90.00
#
_symmetry.space_group_name_H-M   'P 1'
#
loop_
_entity.id
_entity.type
_entity.pdbx_description
1 polymer ?
#
loop_
_entity_poly.entity_id
_entity_poly.type
_entity_poly.pdbx_seq_one_letter_code
_entity_poly.pdbx_strand_id
1 'polypeptide(L)'
;MPPTPQPAVPVQPASHAQTTPQAPSLDRVVPPSKRLQRVAEHFHQQTELLAAMREQFEAEMEPMQELLVRQAQAMHRLMSNLEERLRPLNEYADGEEANLHALESRIAAGGPDHVARAFQPYLEDQRNRINATRNQIEQQRVPFAQYGEDARDAVEVALSRFDHDMDALEQNLAEQRRVMMRMLDAMRSEAFAAVKAYLDGRQEAVGQIAGAGSTDPQEIGRAMQALRSEVEGMARQSDHIKQVLDKTDLSDRQLVSMSVVGPRAMQAQAMPAMPAQPATPPAPAITMEDVDGASAASDA
;
A
#
# COMPACT_ATOMS: atom_id res chain seq x y z
N MET A 1 39.02 -56.02 -26.01
CA MET A 1 37.60 -56.24 -26.32
C MET A 1 37.19 -55.31 -27.45
N PRO A 2 36.35 -55.80 -28.37
CA PRO A 2 36.09 -55.22 -29.70
C PRO A 2 35.18 -53.98 -29.70
N PRO A 3 35.18 -53.19 -30.79
CA PRO A 3 34.40 -51.96 -30.94
C PRO A 3 32.90 -52.22 -31.12
N THR A 4 32.07 -51.37 -30.51
CA THR A 4 30.61 -51.37 -30.65
C THR A 4 30.21 -50.66 -31.96
N PRO A 5 29.31 -51.24 -32.79
CA PRO A 5 28.92 -50.67 -34.07
C PRO A 5 27.90 -49.53 -33.93
N GLN A 6 28.10 -48.46 -34.72
CA GLN A 6 27.15 -47.37 -34.92
C GLN A 6 25.95 -47.84 -35.77
N PRO A 7 24.70 -47.54 -35.40
CA PRO A 7 23.54 -47.75 -36.26
C PRO A 7 23.40 -46.63 -37.30
N ALA A 8 23.11 -47.06 -38.53
CA ALA A 8 22.90 -46.22 -39.71
C ALA A 8 21.67 -45.31 -39.57
N VAL A 9 21.84 -44.04 -39.93
CA VAL A 9 20.75 -43.06 -40.02
C VAL A 9 20.08 -43.19 -41.40
N PRO A 10 18.74 -43.36 -41.48
CA PRO A 10 18.02 -43.41 -42.74
C PRO A 10 17.89 -42.01 -43.36
N VAL A 11 18.23 -41.93 -44.65
CA VAL A 11 18.02 -40.77 -45.52
C VAL A 11 16.52 -40.61 -45.78
N GLN A 12 15.91 -39.53 -45.27
CA GLN A 12 14.56 -39.12 -45.66
C GLN A 12 14.59 -38.15 -46.84
N PRO A 13 13.68 -38.31 -47.83
CA PRO A 13 13.62 -37.49 -49.03
C PRO A 13 13.08 -36.08 -48.76
N ALA A 14 13.65 -35.13 -49.50
CA ALA A 14 13.29 -33.72 -49.52
C ALA A 14 11.79 -33.53 -49.80
N SER A 15 11.06 -33.10 -48.78
CA SER A 15 9.70 -32.57 -48.94
C SER A 15 9.80 -31.15 -49.48
N HIS A 16 9.40 -30.97 -50.74
CA HIS A 16 9.09 -29.66 -51.31
C HIS A 16 7.88 -29.06 -50.60
N ALA A 17 8.14 -28.27 -49.55
CA ALA A 17 7.14 -27.41 -48.95
C ALA A 17 6.87 -26.25 -49.91
N GLN A 18 5.65 -26.25 -50.48
CA GLN A 18 5.05 -25.11 -51.14
C GLN A 18 5.06 -23.92 -50.17
N THR A 19 5.83 -22.87 -50.50
CA THR A 19 5.73 -21.56 -49.89
C THR A 19 4.44 -20.91 -50.35
N THR A 20 3.33 -21.22 -49.66
CA THR A 20 2.13 -20.37 -49.71
C THR A 20 2.54 -19.04 -49.08
N PRO A 21 2.39 -17.88 -49.76
CA PRO A 21 2.62 -16.60 -49.13
C PRO A 21 1.57 -16.41 -48.04
N GLN A 22 1.97 -16.67 -46.79
CA GLN A 22 1.22 -16.31 -45.60
C GLN A 22 0.98 -14.80 -45.68
N ALA A 23 -0.27 -14.41 -45.96
CA ALA A 23 -0.69 -13.02 -45.83
C ALA A 23 -0.35 -12.58 -44.40
N PRO A 24 0.33 -11.43 -44.21
CA PRO A 24 0.65 -10.95 -42.88
C PRO A 24 -0.66 -10.77 -42.11
N SER A 25 -0.87 -11.56 -41.07
CA SER A 25 -1.97 -11.40 -40.13
C SER A 25 -1.83 -10.02 -39.47
N LEU A 26 -2.62 -9.06 -39.96
CA LEU A 26 -2.73 -7.69 -39.49
C LEU A 26 -3.41 -7.57 -38.11
N ASP A 27 -3.31 -8.61 -37.28
CA ASP A 27 -3.79 -8.62 -35.90
C ASP A 27 -2.76 -7.99 -34.98
N ARG A 28 -2.25 -6.82 -35.38
CA ARG A 28 -1.29 -6.05 -34.60
C ARG A 28 -2.07 -5.35 -33.50
N VAL A 29 -2.32 -6.08 -32.41
CA VAL A 29 -2.90 -5.57 -31.16
C VAL A 29 -2.14 -4.29 -30.79
N VAL A 30 -2.81 -3.15 -30.88
CA VAL A 30 -2.22 -1.86 -30.50
C VAL A 30 -1.97 -1.91 -29.00
N PRO A 31 -0.71 -1.78 -28.54
CA PRO A 31 -0.43 -1.86 -27.11
C PRO A 31 -1.14 -0.71 -26.39
N PRO A 32 -1.65 -0.94 -25.17
CA PRO A 32 -2.29 0.11 -24.38
C PRO A 32 -1.34 1.28 -24.17
N SER A 33 -1.92 2.48 -24.01
CA SER A 33 -1.16 3.69 -23.74
C SER A 33 -0.21 3.49 -22.55
N LYS A 34 1.11 3.70 -22.77
CA LYS A 34 2.13 3.62 -21.71
C LYS A 34 1.78 4.45 -20.47
N ARG A 35 1.04 5.55 -20.62
CA ARG A 35 0.61 6.39 -19.49
C ARG A 35 -0.48 5.71 -18.67
N LEU A 36 -1.50 5.14 -19.32
CA LEU A 36 -2.56 4.40 -18.62
C LEU A 36 -2.00 3.16 -17.94
N GLN A 37 -1.08 2.47 -18.61
CA GLN A 37 -0.37 1.33 -18.03
C GLN A 37 0.40 1.73 -16.76
N ARG A 38 1.17 2.83 -16.78
CA ARG A 38 1.84 3.34 -15.57
C ARG A 38 0.88 3.67 -14.43
N VAL A 39 -0.28 4.27 -14.75
CA VAL A 39 -1.30 4.58 -13.74
C VAL A 39 -1.87 3.30 -13.13
N ALA A 40 -2.19 2.30 -13.96
CA ALA A 40 -2.68 1.01 -13.49
C ALA A 40 -1.63 0.25 -12.66
N GLU A 41 -0.38 0.22 -13.11
CA GLU A 41 0.76 -0.36 -12.38
C GLU A 41 0.95 0.32 -11.02
N HIS A 42 0.85 1.65 -10.96
CA HIS A 42 0.95 2.40 -9.71
C HIS A 42 -0.18 2.02 -8.73
N PHE A 43 -1.43 1.90 -9.18
CA PHE A 43 -2.53 1.47 -8.32
C PHE A 43 -2.35 0.04 -7.80
N HIS A 44 -1.83 -0.84 -8.64
CA HIS A 44 -1.53 -2.21 -8.24
C HIS A 44 -0.44 -2.24 -7.16
N GLN A 45 0.68 -1.53 -7.39
CA GLN A 45 1.77 -1.40 -6.43
C GLN A 45 1.31 -0.81 -5.09
N GLN A 46 0.42 0.20 -5.12
CA GLN A 46 -0.15 0.76 -3.89
C GLN A 46 -1.00 -0.25 -3.12
N THR A 47 -1.77 -1.08 -3.83
CA THR A 47 -2.61 -2.12 -3.20
C THR A 47 -1.74 -3.19 -2.55
N GLU A 48 -0.67 -3.62 -3.23
CA GLU A 48 0.29 -4.58 -2.70
C GLU A 48 1.05 -4.03 -1.49
N LEU A 49 1.48 -2.76 -1.56
CA LEU A 49 2.14 -2.09 -0.43
C LEU A 49 1.23 -2.02 0.80
N LEU A 50 -0.04 -1.63 0.63
CA LEU A 50 -1.00 -1.57 1.74
C LEU A 50 -1.27 -2.95 2.35
N ALA A 51 -1.34 -4.00 1.52
CA ALA A 51 -1.49 -5.37 2.00
C ALA A 51 -0.25 -5.82 2.80
N ALA A 52 0.96 -5.56 2.31
CA ALA A 52 2.20 -5.89 2.99
C ALA A 52 2.37 -5.11 4.30
N MET A 53 2.06 -3.81 4.30
CA MET A 53 2.08 -2.99 5.52
C MET A 53 1.09 -3.50 6.57
N ARG A 54 -0.10 -3.92 6.14
CA ARG A 54 -1.11 -4.52 7.03
C ARG A 54 -0.60 -5.83 7.64
N GLU A 55 -0.07 -6.73 6.82
CA GLU A 55 0.49 -8.00 7.28
C GLU A 55 1.64 -7.77 8.29
N GLN A 56 2.54 -6.83 7.99
CA GLN A 56 3.63 -6.48 8.88
C GLN A 56 3.11 -5.86 10.19
N PHE A 57 2.12 -4.98 10.12
CA PHE A 57 1.51 -4.39 11.31
C PHE A 57 0.83 -5.46 12.18
N GLU A 58 0.07 -6.38 11.58
CA GLU A 58 -0.55 -7.50 12.30
C GLU A 58 0.53 -8.38 12.96
N ALA A 59 1.62 -8.69 12.26
CA ALA A 59 2.74 -9.49 12.78
C ALA A 59 3.48 -8.80 13.94
N GLU A 60 3.64 -7.47 13.92
CA GLU A 60 4.30 -6.71 14.98
C GLU A 60 3.37 -6.43 16.18
N MET A 61 2.06 -6.32 15.96
CA MET A 61 1.07 -6.09 17.02
C MET A 61 0.74 -7.35 17.82
N GLU A 62 0.75 -8.52 17.18
CA GLU A 62 0.48 -9.81 17.83
C GLU A 62 1.33 -10.06 19.09
N PRO A 63 2.68 -9.96 19.06
CA PRO A 63 3.49 -10.20 20.25
C PRO A 63 3.24 -9.18 21.35
N MET A 64 2.90 -7.93 21.00
CA MET A 64 2.56 -6.90 21.99
C MET A 64 1.23 -7.22 22.67
N GLN A 65 0.22 -7.62 21.91
CA GLN A 65 -1.06 -8.07 22.46
C GLN A 65 -0.85 -9.30 23.37
N GLU A 66 -0.04 -10.26 22.94
CA GLU A 66 0.26 -11.44 23.74
C GLU A 66 0.96 -11.07 25.05
N LEU A 67 1.92 -10.14 25.01
CA LEU A 67 2.60 -9.63 26.21
C LEU A 67 1.61 -9.02 27.20
N LEU A 68 0.67 -8.19 26.74
CA LEU A 68 -0.35 -7.57 27.59
C LEU A 68 -1.28 -8.59 28.21
N VAL A 69 -1.70 -9.61 27.45
CA VAL A 69 -2.51 -10.71 27.97
C VAL A 69 -1.74 -11.49 29.04
N ARG A 70 -0.47 -11.83 28.78
CA ARG A 70 0.40 -12.52 29.75
C ARG A 70 0.61 -11.70 31.02
N GLN A 71 0.84 -10.40 30.89
CA GLN A 71 1.00 -9.47 32.01
C GLN A 71 -0.29 -9.37 32.85
N ALA A 72 -1.45 -9.22 32.22
CA ALA A 72 -2.74 -9.19 32.90
C ALA A 72 -3.02 -10.50 33.66
N GLN A 73 -2.72 -11.65 33.04
CA GLN A 73 -2.83 -12.95 33.71
C GLN A 73 -1.86 -13.08 34.89
N ALA A 74 -0.62 -12.61 34.75
CA ALA A 74 0.37 -12.63 35.83
C ALA A 74 -0.09 -11.76 37.02
N MET A 75 -0.60 -10.55 36.75
CA MET A 75 -1.17 -9.67 37.78
C MET A 75 -2.37 -10.29 38.47
N HIS A 76 -3.28 -10.90 37.71
CA HIS A 76 -4.43 -11.59 38.28
C HIS A 76 -4.02 -12.74 39.21
N ARG A 77 -3.04 -13.56 38.79
CA ARG A 77 -2.48 -14.63 39.65
C ARG A 77 -1.82 -14.06 40.89
N LEU A 78 -1.09 -12.97 40.78
CA LEU A 78 -0.46 -12.30 41.91
C LEU A 78 -1.51 -11.85 42.93
N MET A 79 -2.55 -11.16 42.48
CA MET A 79 -3.64 -10.68 43.34
C MET A 79 -4.40 -11.83 43.99
N SER A 80 -4.69 -12.89 43.24
CA SER A 80 -5.33 -14.10 43.78
C SER A 80 -4.48 -14.79 44.85
N ASN A 81 -3.18 -14.92 44.62
CA ASN A 81 -2.23 -15.45 45.61
C ASN A 81 -2.14 -14.56 46.85
N LEU A 82 -2.19 -13.23 46.68
CA LEU A 82 -2.20 -12.27 47.77
C LEU A 82 -3.48 -12.46 48.60
N GLU A 83 -4.65 -12.54 47.96
CA GLU A 83 -5.93 -12.78 48.63
C GLU A 83 -5.96 -14.08 49.41
N GLU A 84 -5.40 -15.16 48.83
CA GLU A 84 -5.26 -16.45 49.53
C GLU A 84 -4.34 -16.34 50.76
N ARG A 85 -3.25 -15.58 50.67
CA ARG A 85 -2.34 -15.32 51.80
C ARG A 85 -2.94 -14.42 52.88
N LEU A 86 -3.81 -13.49 52.50
CA LEU A 86 -4.52 -12.58 53.43
C LEU A 86 -5.75 -13.24 54.06
N ARG A 87 -6.27 -14.34 53.48
CA ARG A 87 -7.44 -15.05 53.98
C ARG A 87 -7.34 -15.44 55.46
N PRO A 88 -6.26 -16.07 55.96
CA PRO A 88 -6.16 -16.42 57.38
C PRO A 88 -6.18 -15.20 58.32
N LEU A 89 -5.64 -14.06 57.88
CA LEU A 89 -5.65 -12.82 58.66
C LEU A 89 -7.06 -12.21 58.73
N ASN A 90 -7.81 -12.28 57.62
CA ASN A 90 -9.21 -11.88 57.61
C ASN A 90 -10.07 -12.79 58.48
N GLU A 91 -9.91 -14.11 58.35
CA GLU A 91 -10.63 -15.09 59.20
C GLU A 91 -10.33 -14.88 60.70
N TYR A 92 -9.08 -14.53 61.04
CA TYR A 92 -8.72 -14.17 62.41
C TYR A 92 -9.43 -12.89 62.88
N ALA A 93 -9.43 -11.83 62.07
CA ALA A 93 -10.10 -10.58 62.41
C ALA A 93 -11.63 -10.76 62.57
N ASP A 94 -12.24 -11.59 61.71
CA ASP A 94 -13.66 -11.93 61.77
C ASP A 94 -13.98 -12.76 63.03
N GLY A 95 -13.08 -13.69 63.40
CA GLY A 95 -13.20 -14.47 64.64
C GLY A 95 -13.10 -13.60 65.90
N GLU A 96 -12.16 -12.66 65.95
CA GLU A 96 -12.03 -11.70 67.05
C GLU A 96 -13.28 -10.79 67.16
N GLU A 97 -13.83 -10.32 66.04
CA GLU A 97 -15.06 -9.52 66.03
C GLU A 97 -16.27 -10.33 66.53
N ALA A 98 -16.43 -11.57 66.09
CA ALA A 98 -17.48 -12.45 66.57
C ALA A 98 -17.35 -12.76 68.07
N ASN A 99 -16.12 -12.99 68.55
CA ASN A 99 -15.84 -13.20 69.97
C ASN A 99 -16.16 -11.95 70.79
N LEU A 100 -15.80 -10.76 70.30
CA LEU A 100 -16.08 -9.49 70.94
C LEU A 100 -17.58 -9.23 71.05
N HIS A 101 -18.33 -9.51 69.98
CA HIS A 101 -19.80 -9.41 69.98
C HIS A 101 -20.46 -10.40 70.95
N ALA A 102 -19.95 -11.63 71.04
CA ALA A 102 -20.44 -12.62 72.00
C ALA A 102 -20.17 -12.19 73.45
N LEU A 103 -18.99 -11.61 73.72
CA LEU A 103 -18.63 -11.07 75.03
C LEU A 103 -19.53 -9.90 75.41
N GLU A 104 -19.72 -8.94 74.50
CA GLU A 104 -20.61 -7.79 74.69
C GLU A 104 -22.05 -8.24 75.00
N SER A 105 -22.57 -9.22 74.24
CA SER A 105 -23.90 -9.79 74.46
C SER A 105 -24.04 -10.45 75.84
N ARG A 106 -23.01 -11.18 76.31
CA ARG A 106 -23.01 -11.80 77.65
C ARG A 106 -22.95 -10.77 78.77
N ILE A 107 -22.12 -9.73 78.61
CA ILE A 107 -22.03 -8.63 79.58
C ILE A 107 -23.37 -7.90 79.69
N ALA A 108 -24.02 -7.62 78.55
CA ALA A 108 -25.33 -6.98 78.51
C ALA A 108 -26.45 -7.84 79.13
N ALA A 109 -26.40 -9.16 78.97
CA ALA A 109 -27.46 -10.06 79.46
C ALA A 109 -27.30 -10.48 80.94
N GLY A 110 -26.06 -10.57 81.46
CA GLY A 110 -25.78 -11.20 82.76
C GLY A 110 -25.11 -10.32 83.81
N GLY A 111 -24.65 -9.12 83.45
CA GLY A 111 -23.92 -8.23 84.37
C GLY A 111 -24.80 -7.09 84.92
N PRO A 112 -24.59 -6.66 86.18
CA PRO A 112 -25.15 -5.39 86.64
C PRO A 112 -24.52 -4.21 85.86
N ASP A 113 -25.30 -3.18 85.53
CA ASP A 113 -24.95 -2.07 84.62
C ASP A 113 -23.57 -1.42 84.85
N HIS A 114 -23.09 -1.41 86.10
CA HIS A 114 -21.78 -0.85 86.45
C HIS A 114 -20.61 -1.66 85.88
N VAL A 115 -20.75 -2.99 85.73
CA VAL A 115 -19.75 -3.87 85.11
C VAL A 115 -19.67 -3.60 83.62
N ALA A 116 -20.83 -3.45 82.95
CA ALA A 116 -20.87 -3.12 81.52
C ALA A 116 -20.15 -1.79 81.23
N ARG A 117 -20.38 -0.74 82.04
CA ARG A 117 -19.67 0.54 81.88
C ARG A 117 -18.16 0.43 82.14
N ALA A 118 -17.73 -0.42 83.07
CA ALA A 118 -16.30 -0.60 83.37
C ALA A 118 -15.54 -1.29 82.23
N PHE A 119 -16.17 -2.20 81.49
CA PHE A 119 -15.56 -2.89 80.35
C PHE A 119 -15.69 -2.12 79.02
N GLN A 120 -16.54 -1.10 78.94
CA GLN A 120 -16.76 -0.32 77.73
C GLN A 120 -15.46 0.22 77.07
N PRO A 121 -14.51 0.83 77.82
CA PRO A 121 -13.27 1.31 77.21
C PRO A 121 -12.41 0.19 76.61
N TYR A 122 -12.45 -1.00 77.22
CA TYR A 122 -11.74 -2.17 76.69
C TYR A 122 -12.38 -2.69 75.40
N LEU A 123 -13.71 -2.78 75.34
CA LEU A 123 -14.42 -3.17 74.12
C LEU A 123 -14.15 -2.20 72.96
N GLU A 124 -14.11 -0.90 73.25
CA GLU A 124 -13.76 0.12 72.27
C GLU A 124 -12.31 -0.01 71.78
N ASP A 125 -11.33 -0.23 72.68
CA ASP A 125 -9.94 -0.49 72.31
C ASP A 125 -9.83 -1.74 71.40
N GLN A 126 -10.55 -2.82 71.72
CA GLN A 126 -10.56 -4.03 70.90
C GLN A 126 -11.17 -3.79 69.51
N ARG A 127 -12.31 -3.09 69.41
CA ARG A 127 -12.88 -2.71 68.10
C ARG A 127 -11.89 -1.89 67.27
N ASN A 128 -11.22 -0.93 67.90
CA ASN A 128 -10.23 -0.10 67.23
C ASN A 128 -9.04 -0.92 66.72
N ARG A 129 -8.57 -1.92 67.50
CA ARG A 129 -7.51 -2.85 67.08
C ARG A 129 -7.95 -3.72 65.90
N ILE A 130 -9.14 -4.30 65.94
CA ILE A 130 -9.68 -5.12 64.83
C ILE A 130 -9.78 -4.28 63.56
N ASN A 131 -10.31 -3.06 63.65
CA ASN A 131 -10.39 -2.13 62.53
C ASN A 131 -9.00 -1.73 62.00
N ALA A 132 -8.03 -1.49 62.89
CA ALA A 132 -6.66 -1.20 62.49
C ALA A 132 -6.01 -2.38 61.74
N THR A 133 -6.21 -3.61 62.21
CA THR A 133 -5.74 -4.83 61.52
C THR A 133 -6.37 -4.97 60.15
N ARG A 134 -7.70 -4.78 60.01
CA ARG A 134 -8.39 -4.81 58.70
C ARG A 134 -7.83 -3.76 57.74
N ASN A 135 -7.62 -2.53 58.22
CA ASN A 135 -7.01 -1.48 57.41
C ASN A 135 -5.58 -1.81 56.98
N GLN A 136 -4.77 -2.43 57.85
CA GLN A 136 -3.43 -2.88 57.49
C GLN A 136 -3.46 -3.99 56.44
N ILE A 137 -4.40 -4.94 56.54
CA ILE A 137 -4.60 -5.99 55.52
C ILE A 137 -4.95 -5.37 54.17
N GLU A 138 -5.88 -4.41 54.13
CA GLU A 138 -6.26 -3.75 52.87
C GLU A 138 -5.11 -2.90 52.30
N GLN A 139 -4.35 -2.21 53.16
CA GLN A 139 -3.17 -1.45 52.75
C GLN A 139 -2.09 -2.32 52.09
N GLN A 140 -2.04 -3.63 52.37
CA GLN A 140 -1.12 -4.55 51.69
C GLN A 140 -1.49 -4.81 50.22
N ARG A 141 -2.73 -4.55 49.81
CA ARG A 141 -3.19 -4.73 48.41
C ARG A 141 -2.87 -3.53 47.53
N VAL A 142 -2.84 -2.33 48.11
CA VAL A 142 -2.67 -1.05 47.39
C VAL A 142 -1.42 -1.02 46.50
N PRO A 143 -0.22 -1.43 46.95
CA PRO A 143 0.98 -1.35 46.09
C PRO A 143 0.89 -2.22 44.84
N PHE A 144 0.18 -3.36 44.90
CA PHE A 144 0.01 -4.25 43.77
C PHE A 144 -1.03 -3.74 42.78
N ALA A 145 -2.10 -3.11 43.28
CA ALA A 145 -3.06 -2.41 42.45
C ALA A 145 -2.37 -1.27 41.69
N GLN A 146 -1.64 -0.41 42.41
CA GLN A 146 -0.89 0.70 41.83
C GLN A 146 0.13 0.23 40.79
N TYR A 147 0.93 -0.80 41.11
CA TYR A 147 1.86 -1.38 40.14
C TYR A 147 1.16 -1.87 38.86
N GLY A 148 -0.04 -2.44 39.00
CA GLY A 148 -0.85 -2.88 37.87
C GLY A 148 -1.34 -1.73 36.98
N GLU A 149 -1.67 -0.59 37.59
CA GLU A 149 -2.06 0.64 36.90
C GLU A 149 -0.84 1.28 36.22
N ASP A 150 0.25 1.51 36.95
CA ASP A 150 1.49 2.10 36.43
C ASP A 150 2.03 1.31 35.22
N ALA A 151 1.92 -0.02 35.27
CA ALA A 151 2.38 -0.87 34.18
C ALA A 151 1.46 -0.84 32.95
N ARG A 152 0.17 -0.48 33.08
CA ARG A 152 -0.72 -0.18 31.94
C ARG A 152 -0.40 1.19 31.37
N ASP A 153 -0.25 2.19 32.22
CA ASP A 153 0.09 3.55 31.81
C ASP A 153 1.42 3.58 31.03
N ALA A 154 2.41 2.81 31.47
CA ALA A 154 3.69 2.68 30.76
C ALA A 154 3.52 2.12 29.33
N VAL A 155 2.59 1.17 29.14
CA VAL A 155 2.26 0.62 27.82
C VAL A 155 1.54 1.68 26.98
N GLU A 156 0.57 2.40 27.55
CA GLU A 156 -0.15 3.47 26.85
C GLU A 156 0.80 4.57 26.38
N VAL A 157 1.74 4.99 27.23
CA VAL A 157 2.80 5.94 26.84
C VAL A 157 3.65 5.41 25.71
N ALA A 158 4.05 4.13 25.75
CA ALA A 158 4.83 3.51 24.68
C ALA A 158 4.03 3.44 23.35
N LEU A 159 2.72 3.28 23.43
CA LEU A 159 1.82 3.24 22.26
C LEU A 159 1.50 4.62 21.69
N SER A 160 1.48 5.67 22.52
CA SER A 160 1.12 7.04 22.11
C SER A 160 1.98 7.60 20.97
N ARG A 161 3.21 7.10 20.79
CA ARG A 161 4.06 7.48 19.64
C ARG A 161 3.42 7.12 18.29
N PHE A 162 2.65 6.03 18.24
CA PHE A 162 2.00 5.57 17.02
C PHE A 162 0.83 6.47 16.63
N ASP A 163 0.23 7.22 17.57
CA ASP A 163 -0.88 8.12 17.27
C ASP A 163 -0.44 9.18 16.26
N HIS A 164 0.76 9.74 16.42
CA HIS A 164 1.30 10.71 15.48
C HIS A 164 1.54 10.12 14.08
N ASP A 165 2.07 8.90 14.02
CA ASP A 165 2.30 8.20 12.75
C ASP A 165 0.97 7.83 12.06
N MET A 166 -0.06 7.46 12.83
CA MET A 166 -1.41 7.20 12.34
C MET A 166 -2.04 8.48 11.77
N ASP A 167 -1.96 9.60 12.49
CA ASP A 167 -2.44 10.90 12.01
C ASP A 167 -1.76 11.30 10.69
N ALA A 168 -0.43 11.11 10.60
CA ALA A 168 0.32 11.38 9.39
C ALA A 168 -0.10 10.46 8.22
N LEU A 169 -0.36 9.18 8.49
CA LEU A 169 -0.84 8.22 7.51
C LEU A 169 -2.26 8.57 7.02
N GLU A 170 -3.16 8.95 7.93
CA GLU A 170 -4.51 9.41 7.58
C GLU A 170 -4.48 10.65 6.70
N GLN A 171 -3.63 11.62 7.03
CA GLN A 171 -3.44 12.82 6.21
C GLN A 171 -2.93 12.46 4.80
N ASN A 172 -1.91 11.61 4.71
CA ASN A 172 -1.37 11.17 3.42
C ASN A 172 -2.42 10.43 2.58
N LEU A 173 -3.23 9.55 3.17
CA LEU A 173 -4.32 8.86 2.48
C LEU A 173 -5.41 9.83 2.00
N ALA A 174 -5.73 10.84 2.80
CA ALA A 174 -6.67 11.88 2.41
C ALA A 174 -6.15 12.70 1.22
N GLU A 175 -4.86 13.03 1.20
CA GLU A 175 -4.20 13.70 0.08
C GLU A 175 -4.19 12.85 -1.19
N GLN A 176 -3.84 11.56 -1.07
CA GLN A 176 -3.91 10.61 -2.18
C GLN A 176 -5.33 10.50 -2.75
N ARG A 177 -6.35 10.41 -1.89
CA ARG A 177 -7.75 10.41 -2.31
C ARG A 177 -8.12 11.68 -3.07
N ARG A 178 -7.68 12.85 -2.60
CA ARG A 178 -7.90 14.13 -3.28
C ARG A 178 -7.22 14.16 -4.66
N VAL A 179 -6.00 13.63 -4.78
CA VAL A 179 -5.30 13.52 -6.08
C VAL A 179 -6.06 12.61 -7.03
N MET A 180 -6.48 11.42 -6.58
CA MET A 180 -7.26 10.48 -7.40
C MET A 180 -8.57 11.07 -7.87
N MET A 181 -9.30 11.78 -7.00
CA MET A 181 -10.56 12.44 -7.37
C MET A 181 -10.33 13.51 -8.44
N ARG A 182 -9.27 14.33 -8.32
CA ARG A 182 -8.90 15.29 -9.37
C ARG A 182 -8.55 14.63 -10.70
N MET A 183 -7.87 13.48 -10.67
CA MET A 183 -7.59 12.71 -11.89
C MET A 183 -8.87 12.15 -12.53
N LEU A 184 -9.78 11.61 -11.73
CA LEU A 184 -11.09 11.14 -12.19
C LEU A 184 -11.92 12.28 -12.77
N ASP A 185 -11.94 13.44 -12.11
CA ASP A 185 -12.64 14.63 -12.58
C ASP A 185 -12.04 15.13 -13.91
N ALA A 186 -10.71 15.11 -14.06
CA ALA A 186 -10.06 15.42 -15.32
C ALA A 186 -10.46 14.42 -16.44
N MET A 187 -10.54 13.11 -16.13
CA MET A 187 -11.03 12.09 -17.08
C MET A 187 -12.52 12.20 -17.39
N ARG A 188 -13.31 12.77 -16.47
CA ARG A 188 -14.75 13.03 -16.66
C ARG A 188 -15.03 14.38 -17.30
N SER A 189 -14.00 15.21 -17.48
CA SER A 189 -14.17 16.53 -18.05
C SER A 189 -14.77 16.47 -19.45
N GLU A 190 -15.63 17.43 -19.77
CA GLU A 190 -16.24 17.57 -21.09
C GLU A 190 -15.17 17.66 -22.20
N ALA A 191 -14.03 18.31 -21.90
CA ALA A 191 -12.91 18.37 -22.83
C ALA A 191 -12.30 17.00 -23.13
N PHE A 192 -12.13 16.15 -22.11
CA PHE A 192 -11.66 14.77 -22.33
C PHE A 192 -12.69 13.94 -23.09
N ALA A 193 -13.98 14.06 -22.76
CA ALA A 193 -15.06 13.39 -23.49
C ALA A 193 -15.08 13.80 -24.97
N ALA A 194 -14.88 15.09 -25.27
CA ALA A 194 -14.78 15.60 -26.63
C ALA A 194 -13.57 15.05 -27.39
N VAL A 195 -12.38 15.01 -26.74
CA VAL A 195 -11.18 14.37 -27.33
C VAL A 195 -11.45 12.90 -27.63
N LYS A 196 -12.07 12.17 -26.70
CA LYS A 196 -12.38 10.76 -26.88
C LYS A 196 -13.33 10.56 -28.07
N ALA A 197 -14.46 11.30 -28.09
CA ALA A 197 -15.43 11.22 -29.18
C ALA A 197 -14.81 11.55 -30.55
N TYR A 198 -13.91 12.54 -30.60
CA TYR A 198 -13.13 12.87 -31.79
C TYR A 198 -12.25 11.70 -32.26
N LEU A 199 -11.48 11.09 -31.34
CA LEU A 199 -10.59 9.97 -31.68
C LEU A 199 -11.36 8.72 -32.09
N ASP A 200 -12.49 8.43 -31.41
CA ASP A 200 -13.39 7.33 -31.76
C ASP A 200 -13.99 7.54 -33.17
N GLY A 201 -14.51 8.75 -33.45
CA GLY A 201 -15.05 9.10 -34.77
C GLY A 201 -13.99 9.06 -35.88
N ARG A 202 -12.75 9.47 -35.56
CA ARG A 202 -11.60 9.36 -36.47
C ARG A 202 -11.30 7.89 -36.80
N GLN A 203 -11.26 7.04 -35.79
CA GLN A 203 -11.02 5.61 -35.97
C GLN A 203 -12.15 4.96 -36.78
N GLU A 204 -13.41 5.33 -36.52
CA GLU A 204 -14.56 4.85 -37.27
C GLU A 204 -14.49 5.27 -38.74
N ALA A 205 -14.20 6.55 -39.03
CA ALA A 205 -14.07 7.04 -40.40
C ALA A 205 -12.94 6.34 -41.16
N VAL A 206 -11.78 6.14 -40.54
CA VAL A 206 -10.69 5.33 -41.13
C VAL A 206 -11.15 3.90 -41.38
N GLY A 207 -11.89 3.30 -40.45
CA GLY A 207 -12.45 1.96 -40.60
C GLY A 207 -13.45 1.85 -41.75
N GLN A 208 -14.31 2.85 -41.94
CA GLN A 208 -15.27 2.91 -43.04
C GLN A 208 -14.57 3.05 -44.40
N ILE A 209 -13.57 3.92 -44.51
CA ILE A 209 -12.79 4.11 -45.73
C ILE A 209 -12.02 2.82 -46.08
N ALA A 210 -11.38 2.20 -45.08
CA ALA A 210 -10.71 0.92 -45.25
C ALA A 210 -11.70 -0.19 -45.66
N GLY A 211 -12.89 -0.25 -45.06
CA GLY A 211 -13.95 -1.19 -45.42
C GLY A 211 -14.51 -0.98 -46.83
N ALA A 212 -14.54 0.27 -47.31
CA ALA A 212 -14.88 0.60 -48.69
C ALA A 212 -13.76 0.28 -49.69
N GLY A 213 -12.57 -0.12 -49.21
CA GLY A 213 -11.40 -0.41 -50.04
C GLY A 213 -10.77 0.84 -50.66
N SER A 214 -11.12 2.04 -50.21
CA SER A 214 -10.50 3.26 -50.71
C SER A 214 -9.13 3.44 -50.07
N THR A 215 -8.14 3.70 -50.91
CA THR A 215 -6.77 4.01 -50.52
C THR A 215 -6.36 5.41 -50.92
N ASP A 216 -7.32 6.24 -51.38
CA ASP A 216 -7.05 7.62 -51.80
C ASP A 216 -6.73 8.49 -50.57
N PRO A 217 -5.48 8.98 -50.42
CA PRO A 217 -5.10 9.77 -49.27
C PRO A 217 -5.78 11.15 -49.25
N GLN A 218 -6.27 11.64 -50.38
CA GLN A 218 -7.06 12.86 -50.45
C GLN A 218 -8.46 12.68 -49.85
N GLU A 219 -9.10 11.55 -50.12
CA GLU A 219 -10.40 11.20 -49.53
C GLU A 219 -10.27 11.02 -48.01
N ILE A 220 -9.22 10.30 -47.57
CA ILE A 220 -8.88 10.16 -46.15
C ILE A 220 -8.65 11.53 -45.51
N GLY A 221 -7.82 12.38 -46.11
CA GLY A 221 -7.53 13.72 -45.59
C GLY A 221 -8.78 14.60 -45.44
N ARG A 222 -9.70 14.56 -46.42
CA ARG A 222 -10.97 15.31 -46.35
C ARG A 222 -11.86 14.82 -45.22
N ALA A 223 -11.98 13.50 -45.03
CA ALA A 223 -12.76 12.93 -43.94
C ALA A 223 -12.19 13.35 -42.56
N MET A 224 -10.87 13.31 -42.40
CA MET A 224 -10.22 13.75 -41.15
C MET A 224 -10.39 15.25 -40.89
N GLN A 225 -10.33 16.08 -41.94
CA GLN A 225 -10.52 17.53 -41.83
C GLN A 225 -11.97 17.91 -41.49
N ALA A 226 -12.95 17.14 -41.97
CA ALA A 226 -14.35 17.31 -41.61
C ALA A 226 -14.56 17.08 -40.11
N LEU A 227 -14.08 15.94 -39.57
CA LEU A 227 -14.13 15.63 -38.14
C LEU A 227 -13.41 16.67 -37.29
N ARG A 228 -12.27 17.19 -37.75
CA ARG A 228 -11.56 18.27 -37.04
C ARG A 228 -12.43 19.52 -36.91
N SER A 229 -13.10 19.91 -38.00
CA SER A 229 -13.89 21.14 -38.05
C SER A 229 -15.05 21.13 -37.04
N GLU A 230 -15.58 19.95 -36.71
CA GLU A 230 -16.61 19.76 -35.68
C GLU A 230 -16.09 20.05 -34.26
N VAL A 231 -14.80 19.80 -34.00
CA VAL A 231 -14.18 19.91 -32.67
C VAL A 231 -13.42 21.23 -32.49
N GLU A 232 -13.15 21.96 -33.58
CA GLU A 232 -12.41 23.23 -33.61
C GLU A 232 -13.00 24.29 -32.65
N GLY A 233 -14.32 24.33 -32.48
CA GLY A 233 -15.00 25.24 -31.55
C GLY A 233 -14.63 24.98 -30.09
N MET A 234 -14.56 23.70 -29.70
CA MET A 234 -14.16 23.27 -28.34
C MET A 234 -12.65 23.44 -28.14
N ALA A 235 -11.84 23.28 -29.19
CA ALA A 235 -10.39 23.48 -29.14
C ALA A 235 -9.97 24.90 -28.76
N ARG A 236 -10.80 25.91 -29.05
CA ARG A 236 -10.57 27.30 -28.62
C ARG A 236 -10.75 27.49 -27.11
N GLN A 237 -11.48 26.60 -26.46
CA GLN A 237 -11.80 26.65 -25.04
C GLN A 237 -10.88 25.76 -24.19
N SER A 238 -10.15 24.83 -24.81
CA SER A 238 -9.29 23.87 -24.12
C SER A 238 -7.97 23.65 -24.86
N ASP A 239 -6.87 24.05 -24.22
CA ASP A 239 -5.51 23.81 -24.71
C ASP A 239 -5.22 22.31 -24.90
N HIS A 240 -5.86 21.44 -24.12
CA HIS A 240 -5.69 20.00 -24.25
C HIS A 240 -6.24 19.48 -25.58
N ILE A 241 -7.46 19.88 -25.94
CA ILE A 241 -8.10 19.53 -27.22
C ILE A 241 -7.21 20.02 -28.37
N LYS A 242 -6.75 21.28 -28.28
CA LYS A 242 -5.87 21.87 -29.29
C LYS A 242 -4.58 21.05 -29.50
N GLN A 243 -3.91 20.65 -28.42
CA GLN A 243 -2.69 19.83 -28.52
C GLN A 243 -2.95 18.46 -29.16
N VAL A 244 -4.13 17.86 -28.93
CA VAL A 244 -4.50 16.59 -29.58
C VAL A 244 -4.71 16.83 -31.07
N LEU A 245 -5.49 17.84 -31.44
CA LEU A 245 -5.74 18.20 -32.84
C LEU A 245 -4.44 18.48 -33.60
N ASP A 246 -3.51 19.26 -33.00
CA ASP A 246 -2.22 19.58 -33.63
C ASP A 246 -1.38 18.32 -33.91
N LYS A 247 -1.40 17.34 -32.99
CA LYS A 247 -0.70 16.07 -33.18
C LYS A 247 -1.35 15.20 -34.24
N THR A 248 -2.67 15.12 -34.24
CA THR A 248 -3.41 14.30 -35.20
C THR A 248 -3.33 14.89 -36.62
N ASP A 249 -3.32 16.21 -36.73
CA ASP A 249 -3.11 16.95 -37.97
C ASP A 249 -1.74 16.69 -38.58
N LEU A 250 -0.69 16.68 -37.75
CA LEU A 250 0.65 16.39 -38.22
C LEU A 250 0.70 14.98 -38.84
N SER A 251 0.07 14.00 -38.20
CA SER A 251 -0.05 12.64 -38.73
C SER A 251 -0.86 12.57 -40.03
N ASP A 252 -1.95 13.32 -40.14
CA ASP A 252 -2.76 13.37 -41.36
C ASP A 252 -1.99 13.99 -42.53
N ARG A 253 -1.29 15.11 -42.28
CA ARG A 253 -0.44 15.75 -43.30
C ARG A 253 0.67 14.82 -43.77
N GLN A 254 1.26 14.04 -42.86
CA GLN A 254 2.25 13.02 -43.23
C GLN A 254 1.62 11.97 -44.14
N LEU A 255 0.44 11.44 -43.80
CA LEU A 255 -0.28 10.45 -44.60
C LEU A 255 -0.62 10.99 -46.01
N VAL A 256 -1.13 12.21 -46.11
CA VAL A 256 -1.40 12.88 -47.39
C VAL A 256 -0.12 13.12 -48.19
N SER A 257 0.98 13.52 -47.54
CA SER A 257 2.25 13.79 -48.22
C SER A 257 2.90 12.55 -48.81
N MET A 258 2.69 11.37 -48.20
CA MET A 258 3.20 10.10 -48.73
C MET A 258 2.52 9.68 -50.04
N SER A 259 1.36 10.23 -50.36
CA SER A 259 0.62 9.92 -51.60
C SER A 259 1.16 10.63 -52.84
N VAL A 260 1.90 11.73 -52.66
CA VAL A 260 2.39 12.58 -53.75
C VAL A 260 3.63 11.98 -54.42
N VAL A 261 4.23 10.95 -53.82
CA VAL A 261 5.23 10.11 -54.49
C VAL A 261 4.49 9.16 -55.42
N GLY A 262 4.07 9.68 -56.58
CA GLY A 262 3.52 8.89 -57.67
C GLY A 262 4.47 7.76 -58.09
N PRO A 263 4.00 6.77 -58.87
CA PRO A 263 4.83 5.64 -59.31
C PRO A 263 6.09 6.20 -59.95
N ARG A 264 7.20 6.08 -59.23
CA ARG A 264 8.52 6.43 -59.73
C ARG A 264 8.74 5.43 -60.87
N ALA A 265 8.41 5.86 -62.08
CA ALA A 265 8.82 5.17 -63.29
C ALA A 265 10.29 4.83 -63.08
N MET A 266 10.61 3.54 -63.14
CA MET A 266 11.97 3.04 -62.99
C MET A 266 12.81 3.64 -64.11
N GLN A 267 13.33 4.84 -63.88
CA GLN A 267 14.38 5.40 -64.70
C GLN A 267 15.65 4.71 -64.22
N ALA A 268 16.00 3.65 -64.94
CA ALA A 268 17.25 2.93 -64.83
C ALA A 268 18.42 3.92 -64.99
N GLN A 269 18.91 4.44 -63.86
CA GLN A 269 20.12 5.23 -63.83
C GLN A 269 21.27 4.27 -63.50
N ALA A 270 22.01 3.96 -64.55
CA ALA A 270 23.22 3.15 -64.51
C ALA A 270 24.24 3.73 -63.53
N MET A 271 24.86 2.82 -62.76
CA MET A 271 26.00 3.10 -61.89
C MET A 271 27.19 3.64 -62.69
N PRO A 272 28.04 4.44 -62.04
CA PRO A 272 29.46 4.11 -62.13
C PRO A 272 30.15 4.04 -60.75
N ALA A 273 30.89 2.94 -60.62
CA ALA A 273 32.09 2.65 -59.83
C ALA A 273 32.51 3.58 -58.68
N MET A 274 32.63 2.94 -57.50
CA MET A 274 33.45 3.38 -56.37
C MET A 274 34.93 3.58 -56.75
N PRO A 275 35.65 4.38 -55.95
CA PRO A 275 36.90 3.85 -55.41
C PRO A 275 37.03 3.96 -53.88
N ALA A 276 37.67 2.90 -53.37
CA ALA A 276 38.35 2.62 -52.10
C ALA A 276 38.54 3.71 -51.02
N GLN A 277 38.35 3.23 -49.78
CA GLN A 277 38.82 3.77 -48.50
C GLN A 277 40.31 4.15 -48.48
N PRO A 278 40.71 5.00 -47.52
CA PRO A 278 41.69 4.53 -46.55
C PRO A 278 41.43 4.88 -45.07
N ALA A 279 41.78 3.89 -44.26
CA ALA A 279 42.25 3.84 -42.86
C ALA A 279 42.13 5.06 -41.92
N THR A 280 41.62 4.72 -40.73
CA THR A 280 41.65 5.41 -39.44
C THR A 280 43.05 5.73 -38.90
N PRO A 281 43.16 6.78 -38.06
CA PRO A 281 44.06 6.79 -36.91
C PRO A 281 43.31 6.80 -35.56
N PRO A 282 43.96 6.34 -34.46
CA PRO A 282 43.33 6.04 -33.17
C PRO A 282 43.12 7.27 -32.28
N ALA A 283 42.04 7.23 -31.49
CA ALA A 283 41.75 8.21 -30.45
C ALA A 283 42.56 7.90 -29.17
N PRO A 284 43.04 8.93 -28.44
CA PRO A 284 43.81 8.77 -27.21
C PRO A 284 42.94 8.38 -26.02
N ALA A 285 43.55 7.61 -25.12
CA ALA A 285 43.01 7.18 -23.84
C ALA A 285 42.67 8.38 -22.94
N ILE A 286 41.44 8.42 -22.43
CA ILE A 286 41.07 9.27 -21.29
C ILE A 286 41.33 8.43 -20.04
N THR A 287 42.32 8.89 -19.28
CA THR A 287 42.72 8.44 -17.96
C THR A 287 41.61 8.65 -16.93
N MET A 288 41.47 7.63 -16.06
CA MET A 288 40.86 7.71 -14.73
C MET A 288 41.39 8.92 -13.97
N GLU A 289 40.48 9.73 -13.42
CA GLU A 289 40.73 10.51 -12.22
C GLU A 289 39.74 10.07 -11.14
N ASP A 290 40.35 9.69 -10.01
CA ASP A 290 39.74 9.46 -8.71
C ASP A 290 38.78 10.58 -8.31
N VAL A 291 37.62 10.21 -7.80
CA VAL A 291 36.94 10.98 -6.76
C VAL A 291 36.52 10.01 -5.66
N ASP A 292 37.51 9.62 -4.87
CA ASP A 292 37.31 9.29 -3.46
C ASP A 292 36.90 10.58 -2.73
N GLY A 293 35.78 10.53 -2.03
CA GLY A 293 35.20 11.69 -1.34
C GLY A 293 34.26 11.26 -0.22
N ALA A 294 34.83 10.64 0.81
CA ALA A 294 34.19 10.38 2.09
C ALA A 294 33.75 11.66 2.82
N SER A 295 32.56 11.64 3.40
CA SER A 295 32.21 12.35 4.66
C SER A 295 30.82 11.86 5.10
N ALA A 296 30.76 11.07 6.18
CA ALA A 296 30.55 11.55 7.55
C ALA A 296 29.11 12.08 7.73
N ALA A 297 28.24 11.27 8.33
CA ALA A 297 27.95 11.32 9.77
C ALA A 297 27.20 12.61 10.14
N SER A 298 25.91 12.48 10.41
CA SER A 298 25.24 13.33 11.39
C SER A 298 24.18 12.49 12.09
N ASP A 299 24.57 12.00 13.26
CA ASP A 299 23.65 11.78 14.37
C ASP A 299 22.94 13.10 14.70
N ALA A 300 21.63 13.03 14.92
CA ALA A 300 20.86 13.85 15.84
C ALA A 300 19.55 13.10 16.14
#